data_AF-A0A1W0X8X2-F1
#
_entry.id   AF-A0A1W0X8X2-F1
#
_cell.length_a   1.000
_cell.length_b   1.000
_cell.length_c   1.000
_cell.angle_alpha   90.00
_cell.angle_beta   90.00
_cell.angle_gamma   90.00
#
_symmetry.space_group_name_H-M   'P 1'
#
loop_
_entity.id
_entity.type
_entity.pdbx_description
1 polymer ?
#
loop_
_entity_poly.entity_id
_entity_poly.type
_entity_poly.pdbx_seq_one_letter_code
_entity_poly.pdbx_strand_id
1 'polypeptide(L)'
;MTSMDISKGNQTVSRVLAFSSTSSSSGSSGSSRSSLLTTLQTVLMSSSAGATSSSSMATTFNANISTTMATINTFDEEILNTADDLTTTPFGATVMPHDLGSASTGFIIWAAALVFFMTPGLALFYSGLSKYNSALSLMMLCMMSTAVVSVQWFLFGFSLALSETGGQFIGDLNLGALDTLEARSFPNAAPQIPAIAFMLYQMQFAGITAGIVFGSVPERTRFLPAMVFVFFWTTFVYDFVAYWTWSDHGFLQNLSCLGEASWPCRKGSLDFAGGGPVHITAGFSGLAYLVVLGKRKLIHAEHHNMVNVMFGTGVLWFGWFAFNGGSAGGANTRAAMAATVTTISAATGGLTWVWFDYYFTRKLSAFSFCSGIVAGLVGITPGSGFVAPWASILIGFITAILCNLCCRLKKRLGIDDSFDAGSLHGAGGFIGNILTGIFAQKWVAQLDGTDIIGGLVEGVWKQIVYQIVSSAAIAIWAFLISFSLLWVINKIPGLHLRQSEADEARGGDLAEMGEAGYILAAPDTTPKPITTFAALQERTANVNGNAVHPKGKSFFDDD
;
A
#
# COMPACT_ATOMS: atom_id res chain seq x y z
N MET A 1 44.24 -44.63 -29.02
CA MET A 1 43.10 -45.22 -28.28
C MET A 1 43.07 -44.54 -26.93
N THR A 2 42.08 -43.68 -26.79
CA THR A 2 41.96 -42.56 -25.83
C THR A 2 41.56 -43.04 -24.45
N SER A 3 42.35 -42.67 -23.43
CA SER A 3 41.97 -42.75 -22.01
C SER A 3 40.79 -41.82 -21.77
N MET A 4 39.61 -42.39 -21.52
CA MET A 4 38.40 -41.65 -21.16
C MET A 4 38.48 -41.25 -19.68
N ASP A 5 38.31 -39.96 -19.43
CA ASP A 5 38.58 -39.25 -18.18
C ASP A 5 37.53 -39.56 -17.10
N ILE A 6 37.92 -40.29 -16.05
CA ILE A 6 37.08 -40.77 -14.93
C ILE A 6 36.53 -39.61 -14.07
N SER A 7 37.03 -38.38 -14.23
CA SER A 7 36.60 -37.20 -13.48
C SER A 7 35.18 -36.71 -13.80
N LYS A 8 34.65 -37.00 -15.00
CA LYS A 8 33.30 -36.57 -15.42
C LYS A 8 32.16 -37.44 -14.86
N GLY A 9 32.44 -38.69 -14.48
CA GLY A 9 31.46 -39.60 -13.88
C GLY A 9 31.02 -39.16 -12.48
N ASN A 10 31.96 -38.71 -11.64
CA ASN A 10 31.68 -38.30 -10.26
C ASN A 10 30.91 -36.96 -10.15
N GLN A 11 31.03 -36.05 -11.13
CA GLN A 11 30.27 -34.80 -11.15
C GLN A 11 28.79 -35.01 -11.53
N THR A 12 28.49 -36.04 -12.32
CA THR A 12 27.12 -36.36 -12.74
C THR A 12 26.34 -37.02 -11.59
N VAL A 13 26.98 -37.91 -10.84
CA VAL A 13 26.38 -38.57 -9.65
C VAL A 13 26.13 -37.59 -8.51
N SER A 14 27.01 -36.60 -8.31
CA SER A 14 26.81 -35.56 -7.28
C SER A 14 25.66 -34.60 -7.61
N ARG A 15 25.36 -34.35 -8.89
CA ARG A 15 24.22 -33.52 -9.31
C ARG A 15 22.88 -34.23 -9.15
N VAL A 16 22.84 -35.56 -9.29
CA VAL A 16 21.62 -36.36 -9.11
C VAL A 16 21.26 -36.49 -7.62
N LEU A 17 22.25 -36.66 -6.74
CA LEU A 17 22.02 -36.70 -5.28
C LEU A 17 21.64 -35.32 -4.69
N ALA A 18 22.06 -34.22 -5.33
CA ALA A 18 21.67 -32.87 -4.94
C ALA A 18 20.21 -32.53 -5.30
N PHE A 19 19.60 -33.27 -6.25
CA PHE A 19 18.21 -33.07 -6.66
C PHE A 19 17.21 -33.85 -5.77
N SER A 20 17.68 -34.80 -4.96
CA SER A 20 16.81 -35.66 -4.14
C SER A 20 16.52 -35.12 -2.73
N SER A 21 17.11 -33.99 -2.32
CA SER A 21 16.94 -33.45 -0.95
C SER A 21 15.88 -32.35 -0.84
N THR A 22 15.15 -32.03 -1.91
CA THR A 22 14.11 -30.98 -1.88
C THR A 22 12.82 -31.44 -2.56
N SER A 23 11.72 -31.35 -1.80
CA SER A 23 10.30 -31.48 -2.18
C SER A 23 9.65 -32.87 -2.00
N SER A 24 8.97 -33.00 -0.85
CA SER A 24 7.86 -33.92 -0.63
C SER A 24 6.55 -33.20 -0.96
N SER A 25 5.88 -33.54 -2.06
CA SER A 25 4.43 -33.34 -2.17
C SER A 25 3.80 -34.27 -3.21
N SER A 26 2.61 -34.73 -2.85
CA SER A 26 1.81 -35.81 -3.43
C SER A 26 1.09 -35.38 -4.71
N GLY A 27 1.26 -36.17 -5.77
CA GLY A 27 0.50 -36.11 -7.03
C GLY A 27 0.83 -37.32 -7.91
N SER A 28 -0.03 -37.66 -8.87
CA SER A 28 -0.03 -38.89 -9.69
C SER A 28 1.25 -39.17 -10.52
N SER A 29 2.25 -38.28 -10.50
CA SER A 29 3.60 -38.49 -11.03
C SER A 29 4.55 -39.25 -10.07
N GLY A 30 4.08 -39.56 -8.85
CA GLY A 30 4.86 -40.25 -7.83
C GLY A 30 5.18 -41.73 -8.13
N SER A 31 4.35 -42.44 -8.91
CA SER A 31 4.58 -43.85 -9.22
C SER A 31 5.66 -44.06 -10.29
N SER A 32 5.73 -43.18 -11.30
CA SER A 32 6.74 -43.24 -12.35
C SER A 32 8.11 -42.76 -11.87
N ARG A 33 8.16 -41.77 -10.96
CA ARG A 33 9.40 -41.34 -10.30
C ARG A 33 9.94 -42.35 -9.30
N SER A 34 9.08 -43.06 -8.56
CA SER A 34 9.52 -44.12 -7.66
C SER A 34 10.09 -45.32 -8.44
N SER A 35 9.51 -45.65 -9.60
CA SER A 35 10.06 -46.64 -10.53
C SER A 35 11.47 -46.27 -10.99
N LEU A 36 11.69 -45.03 -11.42
CA LEU A 36 13.00 -44.57 -11.90
C LEU A 36 14.07 -44.59 -10.80
N LEU A 37 13.71 -44.16 -9.58
CA LEU A 37 14.59 -44.19 -8.40
C LEU A 37 14.93 -45.63 -7.98
N THR A 38 13.97 -46.54 -8.08
CA THR A 38 14.16 -47.97 -7.76
C THR A 38 15.09 -48.63 -8.79
N THR A 39 14.95 -48.29 -10.07
CA THR A 39 15.83 -48.78 -11.14
C THR A 39 17.26 -48.22 -10.98
N LEU A 40 17.41 -46.92 -10.66
CA LEU A 40 18.72 -46.31 -10.39
C LEU A 40 19.40 -46.90 -9.15
N GLN A 41 18.64 -47.16 -8.07
CA GLN A 41 19.16 -47.86 -6.88
C GLN A 41 19.60 -49.29 -7.20
N THR A 42 18.86 -49.99 -8.05
CA THR A 42 19.20 -51.36 -8.47
C THR A 42 20.50 -51.39 -9.29
N VAL A 43 20.70 -50.40 -10.18
CA VAL A 43 21.92 -50.25 -10.97
C VAL A 43 23.12 -49.89 -10.08
N LEU A 44 22.95 -48.96 -9.13
CA LEU A 44 24.00 -48.57 -8.17
C LEU A 44 24.41 -49.74 -7.26
N MET A 45 23.44 -50.52 -6.76
CA MET A 45 23.68 -51.72 -5.94
C MET A 45 24.42 -52.82 -6.72
N SER A 46 24.12 -52.96 -8.02
CA SER A 46 24.84 -53.91 -8.90
C SER A 46 26.26 -53.48 -9.25
N SER A 47 26.60 -52.19 -9.12
CA SER A 47 27.95 -51.66 -9.33
C SER A 47 28.86 -51.77 -8.09
N SER A 48 28.28 -51.91 -6.89
CA SER A 48 29.02 -52.05 -5.62
C SER A 48 29.38 -53.50 -5.24
N ALA A 49 28.86 -54.50 -5.96
CA ALA A 49 29.15 -55.90 -5.70
C ALA A 49 30.19 -56.46 -6.70
N GLY A 50 31.46 -56.40 -6.31
CA GLY A 50 32.50 -57.31 -6.82
C GLY A 50 33.02 -57.05 -8.24
N ALA A 51 34.13 -56.31 -8.33
CA ALA A 51 35.00 -56.35 -9.49
C ALA A 51 35.74 -57.70 -9.57
N THR A 52 35.18 -58.68 -10.28
CA THR A 52 35.95 -59.80 -10.85
C THR A 52 35.50 -60.13 -12.28
N SER A 53 36.50 -60.40 -13.11
CA SER A 53 36.47 -60.48 -14.57
C SER A 53 35.53 -61.54 -15.15
N SER A 54 34.52 -61.12 -15.92
CA SER A 54 33.94 -61.94 -17.00
C SER A 54 33.27 -61.05 -18.06
N SER A 55 33.41 -61.42 -19.34
CA SER A 55 32.85 -60.71 -20.50
C SER A 55 31.32 -60.65 -20.53
N SER A 56 30.64 -61.52 -19.76
CA SER A 56 29.18 -61.51 -19.62
C SER A 56 28.68 -60.32 -18.80
N MET A 57 29.40 -59.89 -17.75
CA MET A 57 29.00 -58.75 -16.92
C MET A 57 29.12 -57.41 -17.66
N ALA A 58 30.13 -57.22 -18.50
CA ALA A 58 30.27 -56.02 -19.33
C ALA A 58 29.14 -55.91 -20.37
N THR A 59 28.68 -57.06 -20.88
CA THR A 59 27.56 -57.12 -21.84
C THR A 59 26.25 -56.77 -21.14
N THR A 60 26.00 -57.29 -19.93
CA THR A 60 24.83 -56.95 -19.11
C THR A 60 24.84 -55.49 -18.65
N PHE A 61 26.00 -54.93 -18.29
CA PHE A 61 26.15 -53.53 -17.92
C PHE A 61 25.85 -52.58 -19.10
N ASN A 62 26.38 -52.89 -20.29
CA ASN A 62 26.10 -52.10 -21.49
C ASN A 62 24.64 -52.23 -21.95
N ALA A 63 24.03 -53.41 -21.80
CA ALA A 63 22.61 -53.60 -22.06
C ALA A 63 21.76 -52.75 -21.10
N ASN A 64 22.09 -52.73 -19.81
CA ASN A 64 21.37 -51.93 -18.81
C ASN A 64 21.53 -50.42 -19.05
N ILE A 65 22.71 -49.95 -19.47
CA ILE A 65 22.91 -48.54 -19.87
C ILE A 65 22.08 -48.23 -21.12
N SER A 66 22.07 -49.11 -22.11
CA SER A 66 21.31 -48.89 -23.35
C SER A 66 19.80 -48.85 -23.09
N THR A 67 19.27 -49.72 -22.21
CA THR A 67 17.86 -49.69 -21.77
C THR A 67 17.54 -48.45 -20.95
N THR A 68 18.48 -47.97 -20.13
CA THR A 68 18.32 -46.74 -19.34
C THR A 68 18.27 -45.51 -20.25
N MET A 69 19.16 -45.44 -21.25
CA MET A 69 19.18 -44.35 -22.23
C MET A 69 17.96 -44.38 -23.15
N ALA A 70 17.47 -45.57 -23.53
CA ALA A 70 16.21 -45.71 -24.27
C ALA A 70 15.00 -45.21 -23.46
N THR A 71 14.94 -45.54 -22.17
CA THR A 71 13.89 -45.06 -21.26
C THR A 71 13.96 -43.53 -21.07
N ILE A 72 15.16 -42.95 -20.98
CA ILE A 72 15.35 -41.49 -20.89
C ILE A 72 14.89 -40.82 -22.19
N ASN A 73 15.25 -41.36 -23.35
CA ASN A 73 14.84 -40.81 -24.64
C ASN A 73 13.32 -40.90 -24.86
N THR A 74 12.65 -41.94 -24.38
CA THR A 74 11.18 -42.02 -24.41
C THR A 74 10.52 -41.02 -23.46
N PHE A 75 11.17 -40.69 -22.33
CA PHE A 75 10.70 -39.63 -21.42
C PHE A 75 10.84 -38.24 -22.07
N ASP A 76 11.94 -37.99 -22.78
CA ASP A 76 12.11 -36.74 -23.55
C ASP A 76 11.10 -36.66 -24.71
N GLU A 77 10.81 -37.75 -25.42
CA GLU A 77 9.77 -37.78 -26.45
C GLU A 77 8.35 -37.61 -25.87
N GLU A 78 8.04 -38.14 -24.69
CA GLU A 78 6.73 -37.96 -24.05
C GLU A 78 6.54 -36.52 -23.52
N ILE A 79 7.63 -35.88 -23.05
CA ILE A 79 7.66 -34.45 -22.68
C ILE A 79 7.55 -33.56 -23.93
N LEU A 80 8.21 -33.92 -25.03
CA LEU A 80 8.12 -33.19 -26.30
C LEU A 80 6.76 -33.37 -26.96
N ASN A 81 6.16 -34.55 -26.91
CA ASN A 81 4.82 -34.81 -27.46
C ASN A 81 3.71 -34.17 -26.60
N THR A 82 3.90 -34.02 -25.29
CA THR A 82 2.99 -33.22 -24.46
C THR A 82 3.21 -31.71 -24.63
N ALA A 83 4.38 -31.28 -25.10
CA ALA A 83 4.63 -29.90 -25.50
C ALA A 83 4.05 -29.55 -26.89
N ASP A 84 4.03 -30.50 -27.83
CA ASP A 84 3.49 -30.31 -29.18
C ASP A 84 1.95 -30.37 -29.24
N ASP A 85 1.27 -31.11 -28.36
CA ASP A 85 -0.21 -31.16 -28.26
C ASP A 85 -0.83 -29.85 -27.70
N LEU A 86 0.00 -28.91 -27.22
CA LEU A 86 -0.41 -27.57 -26.79
C LEU A 86 -0.44 -26.54 -27.93
N THR A 87 -0.06 -26.94 -29.16
CA THR A 87 -0.01 -26.02 -30.30
C THR A 87 -0.71 -26.63 -31.52
N THR A 88 -2.05 -26.48 -31.59
CA THR A 88 -2.84 -26.15 -32.80
C THR A 88 -4.27 -26.72 -32.73
N THR A 89 -5.25 -25.85 -32.41
CA THR A 89 -6.64 -26.05 -32.87
C THR A 89 -7.11 -24.80 -33.63
N PRO A 90 -8.03 -24.92 -34.61
CA PRO A 90 -8.25 -23.90 -35.65
C PRO A 90 -9.11 -22.69 -35.23
N PHE A 91 -9.25 -22.41 -33.93
CA PHE A 91 -9.91 -21.21 -33.43
C PHE A 91 -9.06 -20.66 -32.29
N GLY A 92 -8.54 -19.43 -32.46
CA GLY A 92 -7.54 -18.79 -31.60
C GLY A 92 -8.02 -18.46 -30.19
N ALA A 93 -8.34 -19.47 -29.39
CA ALA A 93 -8.45 -19.41 -27.95
C ALA A 93 -7.36 -20.31 -27.36
N THR A 94 -6.35 -19.69 -26.77
CA THR A 94 -5.35 -20.39 -25.95
C THR A 94 -6.10 -21.01 -24.77
N VAL A 95 -6.24 -22.34 -24.76
CA VAL A 95 -6.74 -23.06 -23.59
C VAL A 95 -5.77 -22.80 -22.45
N MET A 96 -6.27 -22.18 -21.38
CA MET A 96 -5.50 -21.75 -20.21
C MET A 96 -4.70 -22.91 -19.59
N PRO A 97 -3.41 -22.74 -19.26
CA PRO A 97 -2.77 -23.65 -18.33
C PRO A 97 -3.52 -23.58 -17.00
N HIS A 98 -3.82 -24.74 -16.45
CA HIS A 98 -4.40 -24.90 -15.12
C HIS A 98 -3.48 -24.23 -14.07
N ASP A 99 -3.76 -22.98 -13.64
CA ASP A 99 -2.98 -22.34 -12.57
C ASP A 99 -3.32 -23.04 -11.24
N LEU A 100 -2.37 -23.83 -10.75
CA LEU A 100 -2.48 -24.54 -9.47
C LEU A 100 -2.30 -23.60 -8.26
N GLY A 101 -2.06 -22.32 -8.50
CA GLY A 101 -1.77 -21.29 -7.51
C GLY A 101 -0.28 -21.25 -7.15
N SER A 102 0.33 -20.08 -7.34
CA SER A 102 1.71 -19.82 -6.90
C SER A 102 1.76 -19.27 -5.47
N ALA A 103 2.90 -19.39 -4.80
CA ALA A 103 3.13 -18.70 -3.52
C ALA A 103 2.95 -17.19 -3.63
N SER A 104 3.29 -16.61 -4.79
CA SER A 104 3.08 -15.19 -5.11
C SER A 104 1.60 -14.83 -5.20
N THR A 105 0.76 -15.69 -5.81
CA THR A 105 -0.70 -15.48 -5.86
C THR A 105 -1.29 -15.48 -4.45
N GLY A 106 -0.94 -16.45 -3.62
CA GLY A 106 -1.38 -16.51 -2.23
C GLY A 106 -0.91 -15.30 -1.40
N PHE A 107 0.36 -14.91 -1.55
CA PHE A 107 0.94 -13.73 -0.90
C PHE A 107 0.19 -12.45 -1.27
N ILE A 108 -0.15 -12.23 -2.54
CA ILE A 108 -0.81 -11.00 -2.98
C ILE A 108 -2.29 -10.95 -2.59
N ILE A 109 -3.00 -12.09 -2.56
CA ILE A 109 -4.36 -12.12 -2.02
C ILE A 109 -4.35 -11.75 -0.53
N TRP A 110 -3.40 -12.30 0.24
CA TRP A 110 -3.20 -11.89 1.64
C TRP A 110 -2.81 -10.43 1.77
N ALA A 111 -1.93 -9.94 0.89
CA ALA A 111 -1.55 -8.54 0.88
C ALA A 111 -2.75 -7.63 0.62
N ALA A 112 -3.63 -7.99 -0.32
CA ALA A 112 -4.87 -7.27 -0.59
C ALA A 112 -5.77 -7.23 0.66
N ALA A 113 -5.97 -8.36 1.35
CA ALA A 113 -6.77 -8.39 2.58
C ALA A 113 -6.19 -7.47 3.68
N LEU A 114 -4.86 -7.40 3.80
CA LEU A 114 -4.18 -6.54 4.76
C LEU A 114 -4.27 -5.06 4.39
N VAL A 115 -4.17 -4.71 3.10
CA VAL A 115 -4.38 -3.34 2.63
C VAL A 115 -5.84 -2.92 2.78
N PHE A 116 -6.80 -3.80 2.51
CA PHE A 116 -8.21 -3.56 2.83
C PHE A 116 -8.38 -3.21 4.30
N PHE A 117 -7.73 -3.97 5.21
CA PHE A 117 -7.80 -3.76 6.65
C PHE A 117 -7.18 -2.42 7.11
N MET A 118 -6.36 -1.76 6.28
CA MET A 118 -5.92 -0.39 6.56
C MET A 118 -7.09 0.62 6.50
N THR A 119 -8.14 0.39 5.69
CA THR A 119 -9.31 1.27 5.62
C THR A 119 -10.04 1.39 6.98
N PRO A 120 -10.42 0.28 7.66
CA PRO A 120 -10.97 0.38 9.00
C PRO A 120 -9.92 0.89 10.02
N GLY A 121 -8.63 0.66 9.80
CA GLY A 121 -7.57 1.30 10.60
C GLY A 121 -7.58 2.83 10.49
N LEU A 122 -7.72 3.36 9.27
CA LEU A 122 -7.88 4.78 8.99
C LEU A 122 -9.16 5.34 9.60
N ALA A 123 -10.27 4.60 9.46
CA ALA A 123 -11.55 4.94 10.07
C ALA A 123 -11.43 5.10 11.59
N LEU A 124 -10.76 4.17 12.27
CA LEU A 124 -10.49 4.24 13.71
C LEU A 124 -9.57 5.41 14.07
N PHE A 125 -8.53 5.64 13.27
CA PHE A 125 -7.62 6.76 13.46
C PHE A 125 -8.37 8.10 13.41
N TYR A 126 -9.17 8.33 12.37
CA TYR A 126 -9.96 9.55 12.22
C TYR A 126 -11.10 9.66 13.24
N SER A 127 -11.80 8.56 13.53
CA SER A 127 -12.83 8.51 14.59
C SER A 127 -12.28 8.95 15.94
N GLY A 128 -11.05 8.52 16.28
CA GLY A 128 -10.38 8.93 17.51
C GLY A 128 -10.04 10.43 17.56
N LEU A 129 -9.77 11.05 16.41
CA LEU A 129 -9.46 12.49 16.29
C LEU A 129 -10.70 13.40 16.23
N SER A 130 -11.85 12.84 15.85
CA SER A 130 -13.13 13.55 15.75
C SER A 130 -13.79 13.83 17.10
N LYS A 131 -14.94 14.50 17.09
CA LYS A 131 -15.89 14.56 18.21
C LYS A 131 -16.61 13.21 18.37
N TYR A 132 -17.02 12.91 19.60
CA TYR A 132 -17.75 11.67 19.92
C TYR A 132 -19.04 11.48 19.10
N ASN A 133 -19.71 12.57 18.72
CA ASN A 133 -20.96 12.57 17.94
C ASN A 133 -20.74 12.59 16.42
N SER A 134 -19.48 12.50 15.96
CA SER A 134 -19.10 12.36 14.55
C SER A 134 -18.18 11.16 14.32
N ALA A 135 -17.97 10.34 15.35
CA ALA A 135 -17.03 9.24 15.34
C ALA A 135 -17.51 8.10 14.45
N LEU A 136 -18.79 7.75 14.50
CA LEU A 136 -19.38 6.68 13.70
C LEU A 136 -19.49 7.09 12.22
N SER A 137 -19.94 8.31 11.99
CA SER A 137 -20.12 8.87 10.65
C SER A 137 -18.82 8.93 9.88
N LEU A 138 -17.70 9.24 10.54
CA LEU A 138 -16.42 9.26 9.88
C LEU A 138 -15.88 7.85 9.57
N MET A 139 -16.18 6.86 10.42
CA MET A 139 -15.90 5.47 10.08
C MET A 139 -16.71 5.03 8.85
N MET A 140 -17.98 5.41 8.81
CA MET A 140 -18.87 5.11 7.70
C MET A 140 -18.40 5.76 6.39
N LEU A 141 -17.95 7.02 6.41
CA LEU A 141 -17.38 7.68 5.23
C LEU A 141 -16.18 6.91 4.65
N CYS A 142 -15.25 6.46 5.49
CA CYS A 142 -14.11 5.67 5.03
C CYS A 142 -14.55 4.34 4.40
N MET A 143 -15.44 3.59 5.06
CA MET A 143 -15.90 2.28 4.58
C MET A 143 -16.77 2.39 3.31
N MET A 144 -17.66 3.37 3.26
CA MET A 144 -18.48 3.64 2.07
C MET A 144 -17.62 4.08 0.89
N SER A 145 -16.57 4.87 1.12
CA SER A 145 -15.62 5.25 0.06
C SER A 145 -15.01 4.01 -0.57
N THR A 146 -14.53 3.07 0.24
CA THR A 146 -14.01 1.79 -0.27
C THR A 146 -15.07 1.01 -1.04
N ALA A 147 -16.32 0.95 -0.57
CA ALA A 147 -17.40 0.26 -1.29
C ALA A 147 -17.69 0.89 -2.67
N VAL A 148 -17.79 2.22 -2.74
CA VAL A 148 -18.01 2.95 -4.01
C VAL A 148 -16.85 2.75 -4.96
N VAL A 149 -15.61 2.85 -4.46
CA VAL A 149 -14.41 2.63 -5.27
C VAL A 149 -14.32 1.19 -5.76
N SER A 150 -14.62 0.18 -4.94
CA SER A 150 -14.60 -1.21 -5.40
C SER A 150 -15.52 -1.46 -6.58
N VAL A 151 -16.71 -0.85 -6.59
CA VAL A 151 -17.64 -0.93 -7.72
C VAL A 151 -17.09 -0.18 -8.94
N GLN A 152 -16.65 1.08 -8.78
CA GLN A 152 -16.10 1.87 -9.87
C GLN A 152 -14.86 1.20 -10.50
N TRP A 153 -13.97 0.67 -9.65
CA TRP A 153 -12.73 0.00 -10.02
C TRP A 153 -13.00 -1.24 -10.86
N PHE A 154 -13.95 -2.07 -10.41
CA PHE A 154 -14.39 -3.25 -11.14
C PHE A 154 -15.03 -2.90 -12.48
N LEU A 155 -15.88 -1.86 -12.52
CA LEU A 155 -16.58 -1.49 -13.75
C LEU A 155 -15.62 -1.00 -14.84
N PHE A 156 -14.65 -0.14 -14.50
CA PHE A 156 -13.69 0.38 -15.47
C PHE A 156 -12.42 0.99 -14.86
N GLY A 157 -12.38 1.32 -13.56
CA GLY A 157 -11.24 2.02 -12.96
C GLY A 157 -9.92 1.25 -13.08
N PHE A 158 -9.94 -0.08 -12.93
CA PHE A 158 -8.74 -0.91 -13.17
C PHE A 158 -8.19 -0.74 -14.59
N SER A 159 -9.08 -0.70 -15.59
CA SER A 159 -8.71 -0.50 -16.99
C SER A 159 -8.12 0.88 -17.24
N LEU A 160 -8.76 1.93 -16.72
CA LEU A 160 -8.28 3.29 -16.85
C LEU A 160 -6.92 3.49 -16.18
N ALA A 161 -6.69 2.84 -15.04
CA ALA A 161 -5.47 2.98 -14.27
C ALA A 161 -4.30 2.10 -14.75
N LEU A 162 -4.56 0.93 -15.33
CA LEU A 162 -3.51 -0.09 -15.53
C LEU A 162 -3.57 -0.82 -16.88
N SER A 163 -4.40 -0.38 -17.83
CA SER A 163 -4.42 -0.98 -19.18
C SER A 163 -3.08 -0.80 -19.91
N GLU A 164 -2.58 -1.91 -20.47
CA GLU A 164 -1.33 -1.98 -21.26
C GLU A 164 -1.49 -1.40 -22.67
N THR A 165 -2.74 -1.23 -23.14
CA THR A 165 -3.05 -0.74 -24.50
C THR A 165 -3.47 0.73 -24.54
N GLY A 166 -3.46 1.41 -23.39
CA GLY A 166 -3.78 2.83 -23.28
C GLY A 166 -2.73 3.78 -23.88
N GLY A 167 -3.05 5.07 -23.85
CA GLY A 167 -2.21 6.15 -24.35
C GLY A 167 -1.13 6.60 -23.35
N GLN A 168 -0.67 7.86 -23.44
CA GLN A 168 0.34 8.38 -22.48
C GLN A 168 -0.27 8.87 -21.15
N PHE A 169 -1.56 9.22 -21.17
CA PHE A 169 -2.22 9.94 -20.09
C PHE A 169 -3.34 9.14 -19.40
N ILE A 170 -3.89 8.12 -20.04
CA ILE A 170 -4.92 7.27 -19.44
C ILE A 170 -5.01 5.93 -20.18
N GLY A 171 -5.45 4.91 -19.46
CA GLY A 171 -5.85 3.61 -20.00
C GLY A 171 -7.06 3.70 -20.92
N ASP A 172 -7.39 2.57 -21.53
CA ASP A 172 -8.63 2.38 -22.26
C ASP A 172 -9.65 1.61 -21.41
N LEU A 173 -10.71 1.09 -22.03
CA LEU A 173 -11.77 0.33 -21.36
C LEU A 173 -11.67 -1.19 -21.61
N ASN A 174 -10.54 -1.67 -22.14
CA ASN A 174 -10.38 -3.08 -22.54
C ASN A 174 -10.37 -4.07 -21.36
N LEU A 175 -10.16 -3.59 -20.13
CA LEU A 175 -10.15 -4.39 -18.90
C LEU A 175 -11.32 -4.08 -17.96
N GLY A 176 -12.35 -3.36 -18.45
CA GLY A 176 -13.53 -3.01 -17.66
C GLY A 176 -14.53 -4.17 -17.56
N ALA A 177 -15.18 -4.30 -16.40
CA ALA A 177 -16.36 -5.14 -16.14
C ALA A 177 -16.37 -6.55 -16.78
N LEU A 178 -15.19 -7.19 -16.89
CA LEU A 178 -14.96 -8.58 -17.33
C LEU A 178 -14.80 -8.86 -18.84
N ASP A 179 -14.35 -7.91 -19.67
CA ASP A 179 -13.71 -8.34 -20.93
C ASP A 179 -12.26 -8.82 -20.62
N THR A 180 -12.10 -10.13 -20.41
CA THR A 180 -10.83 -10.88 -20.34
C THR A 180 -9.80 -10.54 -19.23
N LEU A 181 -10.23 -10.34 -17.96
CA LEU A 181 -9.32 -10.59 -16.82
C LEU A 181 -9.15 -12.10 -16.60
N GLU A 182 -8.49 -12.75 -17.56
CA GLU A 182 -8.12 -14.16 -17.51
C GLU A 182 -6.99 -14.39 -16.49
N ALA A 183 -6.52 -15.63 -16.32
CA ALA A 183 -5.34 -15.92 -15.49
C ALA A 183 -4.00 -15.45 -16.10
N ARG A 184 -4.04 -14.58 -17.12
CA ARG A 184 -2.85 -13.91 -17.65
C ARG A 184 -2.20 -13.06 -16.56
N SER A 185 -0.89 -12.91 -16.60
CA SER A 185 -0.18 -11.92 -15.78
C SER A 185 -0.03 -10.60 -16.52
N PHE A 186 0.46 -9.58 -15.79
CA PHE A 186 0.95 -8.33 -16.39
C PHE A 186 2.48 -8.44 -16.44
N PRO A 187 3.10 -8.76 -17.58
CA PRO A 187 4.51 -9.16 -17.64
C PRO A 187 5.47 -8.12 -17.06
N ASN A 188 5.12 -6.84 -17.15
CA ASN A 188 5.97 -5.73 -16.72
C ASN A 188 5.64 -5.21 -15.32
N ALA A 189 4.38 -5.31 -14.88
CA ALA A 189 3.95 -4.79 -13.58
C ALA A 189 3.89 -5.88 -12.50
N ALA A 190 3.40 -7.07 -12.84
CA ALA A 190 3.17 -8.17 -11.90
C ALA A 190 3.24 -9.54 -12.60
N PRO A 191 4.42 -9.95 -13.12
CA PRO A 191 4.55 -11.14 -13.96
C PRO A 191 4.26 -12.47 -13.24
N GLN A 192 4.32 -12.47 -11.91
CA GLN A 192 4.23 -13.68 -11.08
C GLN A 192 2.82 -13.99 -10.57
N ILE A 193 1.84 -13.14 -10.89
CA ILE A 193 0.48 -13.26 -10.36
C ILE A 193 -0.56 -13.09 -11.47
N PRO A 194 -1.74 -13.72 -11.34
CA PRO A 194 -2.87 -13.50 -12.23
C PRO A 194 -3.37 -12.05 -12.17
N ALA A 195 -3.86 -11.54 -13.31
CA ALA A 195 -4.45 -10.23 -13.48
C ALA A 195 -5.56 -9.93 -12.47
N ILE A 196 -6.40 -10.91 -12.17
CA ILE A 196 -7.48 -10.77 -11.18
C ILE A 196 -6.96 -10.54 -9.75
N ALA A 197 -5.84 -11.16 -9.37
CA ALA A 197 -5.21 -10.95 -8.07
C ALA A 197 -4.55 -9.56 -8.00
N PHE A 198 -3.94 -9.11 -9.11
CA PHE A 198 -3.39 -7.76 -9.21
C PHE A 198 -4.47 -6.68 -9.15
N MET A 199 -5.59 -6.88 -9.85
CA MET A 199 -6.77 -6.00 -9.77
C MET A 199 -7.30 -5.91 -8.34
N LEU A 200 -7.45 -7.05 -7.65
CA LEU A 200 -7.90 -7.09 -6.26
C LEU A 200 -6.96 -6.33 -5.33
N TYR A 201 -5.64 -6.48 -5.52
CA TYR A 201 -4.64 -5.77 -4.72
C TYR A 201 -4.71 -4.25 -4.94
N GLN A 202 -4.70 -3.80 -6.19
CA GLN A 202 -4.72 -2.38 -6.55
C GLN A 202 -6.05 -1.69 -6.20
N MET A 203 -7.17 -2.43 -6.21
CA MET A 203 -8.46 -1.93 -5.73
C MET A 203 -8.37 -1.38 -4.30
N GLN A 204 -7.55 -2.00 -3.45
CA GLN A 204 -7.44 -1.59 -2.05
C GLN A 204 -6.69 -0.27 -1.90
N PHE A 205 -5.72 0.01 -2.78
CA PHE A 205 -5.03 1.30 -2.84
C PHE A 205 -6.00 2.40 -3.23
N ALA A 206 -6.81 2.16 -4.25
CA ALA A 206 -7.85 3.10 -4.69
C ALA A 206 -8.84 3.41 -3.55
N GLY A 207 -9.33 2.36 -2.87
CA GLY A 207 -10.30 2.46 -1.79
C GLY A 207 -9.78 3.29 -0.61
N ILE A 208 -8.60 2.95 -0.08
CA ILE A 208 -8.04 3.70 1.05
C ILE A 208 -7.69 5.14 0.67
N THR A 209 -7.26 5.39 -0.56
CA THR A 209 -6.93 6.74 -1.03
C THR A 209 -8.15 7.67 -0.95
N ALA A 210 -9.32 7.19 -1.39
CA ALA A 210 -10.56 7.96 -1.28
C ALA A 210 -10.91 8.27 0.19
N GLY A 211 -10.68 7.32 1.11
CA GLY A 211 -10.87 7.53 2.55
C GLY A 211 -9.98 8.62 3.14
N ILE A 212 -8.71 8.71 2.70
CA ILE A 212 -7.73 9.69 3.21
C ILE A 212 -8.18 11.14 2.95
N VAL A 213 -8.87 11.40 1.84
CA VAL A 213 -9.35 12.75 1.47
C VAL A 213 -10.20 13.37 2.58
N PHE A 214 -11.00 12.56 3.27
CA PHE A 214 -11.91 13.04 4.32
C PHE A 214 -11.20 13.47 5.62
N GLY A 215 -9.92 13.16 5.78
CA GLY A 215 -9.12 13.69 6.89
C GLY A 215 -8.98 15.22 6.87
N SER A 216 -9.08 15.86 5.70
CA SER A 216 -9.04 17.33 5.60
C SER A 216 -10.38 18.01 5.92
N VAL A 217 -11.50 17.32 5.73
CA VAL A 217 -12.86 17.85 5.86
C VAL A 217 -13.80 17.01 6.75
N PRO A 218 -13.34 16.48 7.90
CA PRO A 218 -14.18 15.69 8.78
C PRO A 218 -15.27 16.56 9.43
N GLU A 219 -16.32 15.90 9.94
CA GLU A 219 -17.39 16.44 10.80
C GLU A 219 -18.37 17.44 10.17
N ARG A 220 -18.18 17.83 8.90
CA ARG A 220 -19.04 18.83 8.22
C ARG A 220 -19.44 18.46 6.79
N THR A 221 -19.02 17.28 6.34
CA THR A 221 -19.26 16.78 5.00
C THR A 221 -20.55 15.96 4.98
N ARG A 222 -21.40 16.18 3.97
CA ARG A 222 -22.60 15.37 3.72
C ARG A 222 -22.26 14.08 2.98
N PHE A 223 -22.94 12.99 3.31
CA PHE A 223 -22.58 11.64 2.84
C PHE A 223 -22.86 11.43 1.35
N LEU A 224 -24.08 11.70 0.93
CA LEU A 224 -24.48 11.46 -0.46
C LEU A 224 -23.60 12.25 -1.46
N PRO A 225 -23.37 13.56 -1.28
CA PRO A 225 -22.48 14.32 -2.16
C PRO A 225 -21.04 13.83 -2.10
N ALA A 226 -20.56 13.42 -0.92
CA ALA A 226 -19.23 12.85 -0.77
C ALA A 226 -19.05 11.56 -1.58
N MET A 227 -20.05 10.68 -1.62
CA MET A 227 -19.97 9.44 -2.42
C MET A 227 -20.03 9.71 -3.93
N VAL A 228 -20.85 10.68 -4.35
CA VAL A 228 -20.85 11.15 -5.74
C VAL A 228 -19.46 11.71 -6.10
N PHE A 229 -18.88 12.51 -5.21
CA PHE A 229 -17.51 12.99 -5.38
C PHE A 229 -16.53 11.83 -5.48
N VAL A 230 -16.54 10.86 -4.57
CA VAL A 230 -15.62 9.70 -4.60
C VAL A 230 -15.68 8.96 -5.93
N PHE A 231 -16.87 8.66 -6.45
CA PHE A 231 -17.02 7.95 -7.72
C PHE A 231 -16.33 8.68 -8.89
N PHE A 232 -16.63 9.98 -9.05
CA PHE A 232 -16.05 10.79 -10.13
C PHE A 232 -14.59 11.14 -9.88
N TRP A 233 -14.21 11.36 -8.63
CA TRP A 233 -12.85 11.65 -8.21
C TRP A 233 -11.94 10.47 -8.50
N THR A 234 -12.35 9.24 -8.19
CA THR A 234 -11.56 8.06 -8.52
C THR A 234 -11.36 7.98 -10.04
N THR A 235 -12.43 8.21 -10.81
CA THR A 235 -12.38 8.17 -12.28
C THR A 235 -11.47 9.24 -12.91
N PHE A 236 -11.56 10.49 -12.46
CA PHE A 236 -10.88 11.63 -13.12
C PHE A 236 -9.57 12.06 -12.44
N VAL A 237 -9.32 11.59 -11.22
CA VAL A 237 -8.12 11.93 -10.45
C VAL A 237 -7.27 10.70 -10.19
N TYR A 238 -7.81 9.73 -9.45
CA TYR A 238 -7.03 8.56 -9.02
C TYR A 238 -6.57 7.73 -10.21
N ASP A 239 -7.48 7.34 -11.11
CA ASP A 239 -7.18 6.46 -12.24
C ASP A 239 -6.14 7.08 -13.19
N PHE A 240 -6.24 8.39 -13.44
CA PHE A 240 -5.23 9.13 -14.21
C PHE A 240 -3.86 9.10 -13.53
N VAL A 241 -3.78 9.44 -12.25
CA VAL A 241 -2.50 9.49 -11.54
C VAL A 241 -1.89 8.09 -11.41
N ALA A 242 -2.70 7.07 -11.10
CA ALA A 242 -2.27 5.68 -11.08
C ALA A 242 -1.70 5.26 -12.44
N TYR A 243 -2.39 5.62 -13.54
CA TYR A 243 -1.90 5.35 -14.90
C TYR A 243 -0.55 6.00 -15.18
N TRP A 244 -0.40 7.28 -14.86
CA TRP A 244 0.86 7.99 -15.11
C TRP A 244 2.04 7.36 -14.38
N THR A 245 1.77 6.82 -13.19
CA THR A 245 2.77 6.34 -12.24
C THR A 245 3.13 4.86 -12.47
N TRP A 246 2.13 4.02 -12.72
CA TRP A 246 2.29 2.56 -12.66
C TRP A 246 2.06 1.84 -13.98
N SER A 247 1.33 2.42 -14.93
CA SER A 247 1.19 1.80 -16.25
C SER A 247 2.49 1.92 -17.05
N ASP A 248 2.79 0.91 -17.87
CA ASP A 248 3.95 0.87 -18.76
C ASP A 248 4.00 2.08 -19.71
N HIS A 249 2.84 2.61 -20.10
CA HIS A 249 2.73 3.80 -20.96
C HIS A 249 2.49 5.10 -20.17
N GLY A 250 2.53 5.04 -18.83
CA GLY A 250 2.39 6.24 -18.01
C GLY A 250 3.52 7.24 -18.27
N PHE A 251 3.18 8.50 -18.55
CA PHE A 251 4.17 9.53 -18.84
C PHE A 251 5.15 9.82 -17.69
N LEU A 252 4.73 9.65 -16.43
CA LEU A 252 5.62 9.87 -15.29
C LEU A 252 6.64 8.73 -15.14
N GLN A 253 6.24 7.48 -15.40
CA GLN A 253 7.13 6.33 -15.40
C GLN A 253 8.20 6.41 -16.51
N ASN A 254 7.91 7.14 -17.58
CA ASN A 254 8.72 7.21 -18.80
C ASN A 254 9.33 8.61 -19.06
N LEU A 255 9.42 9.47 -18.04
CA LEU A 255 9.91 10.85 -18.17
C LEU A 255 11.23 11.00 -18.93
N SER A 256 12.13 10.02 -18.87
CA SER A 256 13.45 10.13 -19.52
C SER A 256 13.45 9.90 -21.03
N CYS A 257 12.36 9.38 -21.60
CA CYS A 257 12.22 9.06 -23.02
C CYS A 257 10.92 9.63 -23.63
N LEU A 258 10.33 10.67 -23.03
CA LEU A 258 9.13 11.29 -23.56
C LEU A 258 9.37 11.82 -24.98
N GLY A 259 8.58 11.33 -25.93
CA GLY A 259 8.67 11.71 -27.34
C GLY A 259 9.81 11.03 -28.12
N GLU A 260 10.54 10.12 -27.49
CA GLU A 260 11.64 9.37 -28.12
C GLU A 260 11.15 8.03 -28.71
N ALA A 261 11.87 7.51 -29.71
CA ALA A 261 11.55 6.21 -30.33
C ALA A 261 11.73 5.02 -29.36
N SER A 262 12.41 5.22 -28.22
CA SER A 262 12.59 4.24 -27.15
C SER A 262 11.40 4.17 -26.18
N TRP A 263 10.32 4.89 -26.47
CA TRP A 263 9.09 4.86 -25.69
C TRP A 263 8.30 3.55 -25.88
N PRO A 264 7.77 2.92 -24.81
CA PRO A 264 8.03 3.17 -23.39
C PRO A 264 9.39 2.60 -22.93
N CYS A 265 10.16 3.37 -22.17
CA CYS A 265 11.46 2.96 -21.64
C CYS A 265 11.43 2.48 -20.18
N ARG A 266 10.36 2.77 -19.44
CA ARG A 266 10.19 2.53 -17.99
C ARG A 266 11.32 3.14 -17.14
N LYS A 267 11.83 4.27 -17.60
CA LYS A 267 12.87 5.06 -16.94
C LYS A 267 12.35 6.48 -16.74
N GLY A 268 12.07 6.85 -15.50
CA GLY A 268 11.45 8.13 -15.16
C GLY A 268 11.30 8.29 -13.66
N SER A 269 10.15 8.79 -13.23
CA SER A 269 9.81 8.86 -11.80
C SER A 269 9.74 7.44 -11.21
N LEU A 270 10.29 7.29 -10.00
CA LEU A 270 10.21 6.08 -9.20
C LEU A 270 9.14 6.26 -8.13
N ASP A 271 8.14 5.38 -8.10
CA ASP A 271 7.15 5.31 -7.05
C ASP A 271 6.69 3.87 -6.85
N PHE A 272 7.24 3.24 -5.81
CA PHE A 272 7.10 1.81 -5.59
C PHE A 272 5.69 1.40 -5.17
N ALA A 273 5.11 2.12 -4.19
CA ALA A 273 3.87 1.72 -3.53
C ALA A 273 2.84 2.87 -3.43
N GLY A 274 3.05 4.00 -4.11
CA GLY A 274 2.00 5.02 -4.26
C GLY A 274 2.20 6.29 -3.43
N GLY A 275 3.43 6.79 -3.34
CA GLY A 275 3.67 8.15 -2.83
C GLY A 275 2.85 9.20 -3.58
N GLY A 276 2.77 9.09 -4.90
CA GLY A 276 1.95 9.90 -5.80
C GLY A 276 0.47 9.51 -5.80
N PRO A 277 0.09 8.35 -6.38
CA PRO A 277 -1.30 7.91 -6.50
C PRO A 277 -2.09 7.87 -5.21
N VAL A 278 -1.47 7.55 -4.07
CA VAL A 278 -2.19 7.49 -2.78
C VAL A 278 -1.98 8.79 -2.01
N HIS A 279 -0.75 9.11 -1.62
CA HIS A 279 -0.53 10.14 -0.60
C HIS A 279 -0.62 11.57 -1.12
N ILE A 280 0.14 11.92 -2.16
CA ILE A 280 0.09 13.26 -2.77
C ILE A 280 -1.33 13.51 -3.30
N THR A 281 -1.89 12.53 -4.01
CA THR A 281 -3.23 12.63 -4.61
C THR A 281 -4.31 12.87 -3.56
N ALA A 282 -4.37 12.06 -2.50
CA ALA A 282 -5.37 12.26 -1.44
C ALA A 282 -5.14 13.57 -0.68
N GLY A 283 -3.89 13.90 -0.35
CA GLY A 283 -3.55 15.11 0.42
C GLY A 283 -3.94 16.39 -0.32
N PHE A 284 -3.60 16.50 -1.61
CA PHE A 284 -3.95 17.69 -2.41
C PHE A 284 -5.44 17.73 -2.79
N SER A 285 -6.10 16.58 -2.94
CA SER A 285 -7.55 16.51 -3.11
C SER A 285 -8.29 16.94 -1.84
N GLY A 286 -7.80 16.55 -0.66
CA GLY A 286 -8.31 17.01 0.64
C GLY A 286 -8.17 18.52 0.83
N LEU A 287 -7.03 19.09 0.41
CA LEU A 287 -6.84 20.55 0.39
C LEU A 287 -7.81 21.25 -0.57
N ALA A 288 -8.06 20.70 -1.76
CA ALA A 288 -9.07 21.23 -2.68
C ALA A 288 -10.49 21.18 -2.06
N TYR A 289 -10.83 20.08 -1.40
CA TYR A 289 -12.07 19.93 -0.64
C TYR A 289 -12.19 21.00 0.44
N LEU A 290 -11.13 21.20 1.22
CA LEU A 290 -11.10 22.23 2.25
C LEU A 290 -11.35 23.64 1.69
N VAL A 291 -10.80 23.97 0.52
CA VAL A 291 -11.00 25.29 -0.11
C VAL A 291 -12.47 25.50 -0.49
N VAL A 292 -13.15 24.48 -1.02
CA VAL A 292 -14.56 24.59 -1.41
C VAL A 292 -15.50 24.60 -0.19
N LEU A 293 -15.20 23.79 0.83
CA LEU A 293 -16.07 23.61 2.01
C LEU A 293 -15.89 24.69 3.07
N GLY A 294 -14.68 25.25 3.17
CA GLY A 294 -14.28 26.22 4.18
C GLY A 294 -13.99 25.60 5.56
N LYS A 295 -13.63 26.49 6.50
CA LYS A 295 -13.25 26.14 7.89
C LYS A 295 -14.46 25.70 8.72
N ARG A 296 -14.23 24.86 9.74
CA ARG A 296 -15.22 24.59 10.79
C ARG A 296 -15.50 25.86 11.60
N LYS A 297 -16.75 26.01 12.04
CA LYS A 297 -17.12 27.14 12.91
C LYS A 297 -16.66 26.91 14.35
N LEU A 298 -16.73 25.67 14.81
CA LEU A 298 -16.37 25.26 16.17
C LEU A 298 -15.28 24.19 16.11
N ILE A 299 -14.03 24.60 16.30
CA ILE A 299 -12.90 23.68 16.39
C ILE A 299 -12.79 23.19 17.84
N HIS A 300 -13.02 21.90 18.04
CA HIS A 300 -12.81 21.27 19.35
C HIS A 300 -11.33 20.90 19.49
N ALA A 301 -10.73 21.28 20.60
CA ALA A 301 -9.30 21.07 20.83
C ALA A 301 -8.97 19.64 21.30
N GLU A 302 -9.95 18.92 21.85
CA GLU A 302 -9.76 17.59 22.43
C GLU A 302 -10.13 16.48 21.43
N HIS A 303 -9.31 15.45 21.39
CA HIS A 303 -9.58 14.23 20.63
C HIS A 303 -10.56 13.35 21.42
N HIS A 304 -11.60 12.85 20.75
CA HIS A 304 -12.61 12.00 21.38
C HIS A 304 -12.02 10.75 22.04
N ASN A 305 -11.10 10.04 21.36
CA ASN A 305 -10.58 8.78 21.87
C ASN A 305 -9.17 8.48 21.34
N MET A 306 -8.15 8.77 22.15
CA MET A 306 -6.75 8.52 21.82
C MET A 306 -6.40 7.02 21.72
N VAL A 307 -7.17 6.14 22.39
CA VAL A 307 -6.98 4.69 22.25
C VAL A 307 -7.37 4.23 20.84
N ASN A 308 -8.44 4.79 20.26
CA ASN A 308 -8.80 4.55 18.86
C ASN A 308 -7.72 5.05 17.90
N VAL A 309 -7.10 6.20 18.17
CA VAL A 309 -5.97 6.72 17.38
C VAL A 309 -4.80 5.74 17.41
N MET A 310 -4.42 5.25 18.60
CA MET A 310 -3.34 4.28 18.75
C MET A 310 -3.65 2.94 18.08
N PHE A 311 -4.86 2.42 18.26
CA PHE A 311 -5.28 1.14 17.67
C PHE A 311 -5.37 1.25 16.15
N GLY A 312 -5.98 2.31 15.62
CA GLY A 312 -6.00 2.62 14.19
C GLY A 312 -4.61 2.73 13.59
N THR A 313 -3.67 3.39 14.29
CA THR A 313 -2.25 3.46 13.88
C THR A 313 -1.60 2.07 13.83
N GLY A 314 -1.87 1.21 14.82
CA GLY A 314 -1.37 -0.16 14.83
C GLY A 314 -1.88 -0.97 13.64
N VAL A 315 -3.17 -0.84 13.31
CA VAL A 315 -3.77 -1.47 12.13
C VAL A 315 -3.18 -0.94 10.82
N LEU A 316 -2.99 0.39 10.72
CA LEU A 316 -2.36 1.02 9.57
C LEU A 316 -0.93 0.52 9.38
N TRP A 317 -0.12 0.49 10.45
CA TRP A 317 1.25 -0.02 10.39
C TRP A 317 1.27 -1.50 10.00
N PHE A 318 0.40 -2.32 10.59
CA PHE A 318 0.28 -3.74 10.26
C PHE A 318 -0.05 -3.96 8.78
N GLY A 319 -1.07 -3.28 8.25
CA GLY A 319 -1.42 -3.38 6.83
C GLY A 319 -0.35 -2.80 5.89
N TRP A 320 0.44 -1.83 6.36
CA TRP A 320 1.49 -1.20 5.54
C TRP A 320 2.63 -2.17 5.16
N PHE A 321 2.84 -3.23 5.93
CA PHE A 321 3.74 -4.33 5.52
C PHE A 321 3.32 -4.92 4.17
N ALA A 322 2.01 -5.08 3.96
CA ALA A 322 1.44 -5.56 2.70
C ALA A 322 1.27 -4.45 1.65
N PHE A 323 1.03 -3.21 2.07
CA PHE A 323 0.97 -2.05 1.18
C PHE A 323 2.30 -1.86 0.45
N ASN A 324 3.40 -1.82 1.19
CA ASN A 324 4.72 -1.68 0.58
C ASN A 324 5.25 -3.04 0.12
N GLY A 325 5.24 -4.07 0.96
CA GLY A 325 5.79 -5.39 0.60
C GLY A 325 5.10 -6.05 -0.60
N GLY A 326 3.77 -5.95 -0.69
CA GLY A 326 3.01 -6.49 -1.82
C GLY A 326 3.24 -5.76 -3.15
N SER A 327 3.72 -4.50 -3.10
CA SER A 327 4.00 -3.70 -4.30
C SER A 327 5.19 -4.22 -5.10
N ALA A 328 5.92 -5.22 -4.58
CA ALA A 328 6.90 -5.99 -5.34
C ALA A 328 6.26 -6.94 -6.40
N GLY A 329 4.94 -7.11 -6.40
CA GLY A 329 4.22 -7.92 -7.40
C GLY A 329 4.40 -9.44 -7.26
N GLY A 330 4.95 -9.90 -6.12
CA GLY A 330 5.15 -11.32 -5.85
C GLY A 330 5.91 -11.60 -4.55
N ALA A 331 6.00 -12.88 -4.17
CA ALA A 331 6.72 -13.34 -2.99
C ALA A 331 8.22 -13.45 -3.29
N ASN A 332 8.96 -12.35 -3.17
CA ASN A 332 10.38 -12.27 -3.53
C ASN A 332 11.22 -11.46 -2.51
N THR A 333 12.54 -11.42 -2.70
CA THR A 333 13.46 -10.71 -1.78
C THR A 333 13.20 -9.20 -1.75
N ARG A 334 12.75 -8.61 -2.86
CA ARG A 334 12.38 -7.18 -2.92
C ARG A 334 11.15 -6.88 -2.06
N ALA A 335 10.17 -7.80 -2.00
CA ALA A 335 9.02 -7.71 -1.09
C ALA A 335 9.46 -7.69 0.38
N ALA A 336 10.38 -8.59 0.76
CA ALA A 336 10.93 -8.65 2.11
C ALA A 336 11.73 -7.38 2.45
N MET A 337 12.49 -6.84 1.50
CA MET A 337 13.20 -5.56 1.65
C MET A 337 12.22 -4.42 1.89
N ALA A 338 11.17 -4.29 1.06
CA ALA A 338 10.16 -3.25 1.18
C ALA A 338 9.43 -3.29 2.53
N ALA A 339 9.05 -4.48 2.99
CA ALA A 339 8.49 -4.69 4.33
C ALA A 339 9.45 -4.27 5.46
N THR A 340 10.74 -4.58 5.31
CA THR A 340 11.78 -4.24 6.30
C THR A 340 11.98 -2.73 6.43
N VAL A 341 12.15 -2.02 5.31
CA VAL A 341 12.36 -0.57 5.33
C VAL A 341 11.12 0.18 5.79
N THR A 342 9.92 -0.38 5.54
CA THR A 342 8.64 0.17 6.00
C THR A 342 8.59 0.30 7.52
N THR A 343 8.88 -0.78 8.23
CA THR A 343 8.81 -0.77 9.69
C THR A 343 9.92 0.06 10.34
N ILE A 344 11.12 0.07 9.75
CA ILE A 344 12.23 0.90 10.22
C ILE A 344 11.90 2.39 10.08
N SER A 345 11.34 2.80 8.93
CA SER A 345 10.93 4.19 8.70
C SER A 345 9.80 4.60 9.64
N ALA A 346 8.78 3.73 9.82
CA ALA A 346 7.67 3.96 10.75
C ALA A 346 8.15 4.19 12.18
N ALA A 347 9.01 3.29 12.68
CA ALA A 347 9.58 3.39 14.03
C ALA A 347 10.41 4.66 14.18
N THR A 348 11.25 4.98 13.19
CA THR A 348 12.08 6.19 13.22
C THR A 348 11.24 7.45 13.19
N GLY A 349 10.20 7.51 12.34
CA GLY A 349 9.29 8.64 12.26
C GLY A 349 8.53 8.86 13.56
N GLY A 350 8.00 7.79 14.16
CA GLY A 350 7.30 7.84 15.45
C GLY A 350 8.18 8.39 16.57
N LEU A 351 9.40 7.87 16.70
CA LEU A 351 10.37 8.36 17.68
C LEU A 351 10.75 9.81 17.41
N THR A 352 11.03 10.16 16.16
CA THR A 352 11.47 11.51 15.77
C THR A 352 10.41 12.56 16.11
N TRP A 353 9.15 12.30 15.78
CA TRP A 353 8.07 13.25 16.06
C TRP A 353 7.87 13.43 17.57
N VAL A 354 7.89 12.34 18.35
CA VAL A 354 7.82 12.41 19.82
C VAL A 354 8.97 13.24 20.38
N TRP A 355 10.20 12.97 19.95
CA TRP A 355 11.38 13.73 20.37
C TRP A 355 11.27 15.22 20.01
N PHE A 356 10.82 15.51 18.78
CA PHE A 356 10.67 16.87 18.30
C PHE A 356 9.61 17.65 19.10
N ASP A 357 8.45 17.06 19.37
CA ASP A 357 7.42 17.71 20.20
C ASP A 357 7.83 17.78 21.68
N TYR A 358 8.55 16.76 22.20
CA TYR A 358 9.07 16.76 23.56
C TYR A 358 10.03 17.92 23.81
N TYR A 359 10.85 18.30 22.83
CA TYR A 359 11.76 19.44 22.94
C TYR A 359 11.03 20.74 23.32
N PHE A 360 9.85 20.98 22.75
CA PHE A 360 9.05 22.19 23.01
C PHE A 360 8.08 22.02 24.19
N THR A 361 7.46 20.85 24.33
CA THR A 361 6.36 20.63 25.28
C THR A 361 6.79 19.99 26.60
N ARG A 362 7.98 19.37 26.64
CA ARG A 362 8.52 18.56 27.74
C ARG A 362 7.59 17.42 28.18
N LYS A 363 6.69 16.96 27.30
CA LYS A 363 5.75 15.85 27.54
C LYS A 363 5.80 14.86 26.39
N LEU A 364 5.69 13.57 26.71
CA LEU A 364 5.53 12.52 25.70
C LEU A 364 4.07 12.49 25.26
N SER A 365 3.84 12.39 23.95
CA SER A 365 2.51 12.49 23.34
C SER A 365 2.22 11.26 22.48
N ALA A 366 1.15 10.54 22.81
CA ALA A 366 0.67 9.41 22.02
C ALA A 366 0.25 9.85 20.62
N PHE A 367 -0.37 11.03 20.50
CA PHE A 367 -0.73 11.63 19.21
C PHE A 367 0.51 11.90 18.35
N SER A 368 1.57 12.44 18.96
CA SER A 368 2.85 12.72 18.27
C SER A 368 3.50 11.42 17.78
N PHE A 369 3.47 10.37 18.61
CA PHE A 369 3.98 9.05 18.20
C PHE A 369 3.21 8.48 17.01
N CYS A 370 1.88 8.52 17.07
CA CYS A 370 1.03 8.01 16.00
C CYS A 370 1.19 8.79 14.70
N SER A 371 1.21 10.12 14.77
CA SER A 371 1.43 11.01 13.62
C SER A 371 2.82 10.79 13.00
N GLY A 372 3.84 10.60 13.84
CA GLY A 372 5.20 10.27 13.41
C GLY A 372 5.31 8.93 12.70
N ILE A 373 4.60 7.90 13.19
CA ILE A 373 4.51 6.60 12.51
C ILE A 373 3.91 6.78 11.11
N VAL A 374 2.77 7.46 11.00
CA VAL A 374 2.11 7.70 9.71
C VAL A 374 3.03 8.50 8.77
N ALA A 375 3.71 9.54 9.26
CA ALA A 375 4.66 10.30 8.45
C ALA A 375 5.83 9.45 7.94
N GLY A 376 6.39 8.58 8.78
CA GLY A 376 7.46 7.66 8.38
C GLY A 376 6.99 6.62 7.35
N LEU A 377 5.78 6.09 7.52
CA LEU A 377 5.13 5.16 6.60
C LEU A 377 4.84 5.82 5.23
N VAL A 378 4.26 7.02 5.24
CA VAL A 378 4.02 7.81 4.01
C VAL A 378 5.34 8.12 3.30
N GLY A 379 6.35 8.59 4.03
CA GLY A 379 7.63 9.00 3.46
C GLY A 379 8.39 7.87 2.76
N ILE A 380 8.34 6.66 3.32
CA ILE A 380 9.05 5.50 2.73
C ILE A 380 8.29 4.82 1.60
N THR A 381 6.98 5.04 1.49
CA THR A 381 6.11 4.40 0.49
C THR A 381 6.67 4.44 -0.94
N PRO A 382 7.00 5.62 -1.53
CA PRO A 382 7.52 5.67 -2.90
C PRO A 382 8.90 5.00 -3.06
N GLY A 383 9.70 4.92 -1.99
CA GLY A 383 11.07 4.42 -2.05
C GLY A 383 11.26 2.99 -1.53
N SER A 384 10.23 2.36 -0.98
CA SER A 384 10.39 1.14 -0.17
C SER A 384 11.01 -0.04 -0.93
N GLY A 385 10.79 -0.17 -2.23
CA GLY A 385 11.44 -1.16 -3.08
C GLY A 385 12.71 -0.70 -3.81
N PHE A 386 13.22 0.50 -3.51
CA PHE A 386 14.36 1.12 -4.19
C PHE A 386 15.50 1.55 -3.27
N VAL A 387 15.26 1.71 -1.96
CA VAL A 387 16.26 2.24 -1.03
C VAL A 387 16.78 1.16 -0.08
N ALA A 388 18.03 1.31 0.37
CA ALA A 388 18.63 0.43 1.36
C ALA A 388 18.07 0.66 2.78
N PRO A 389 18.16 -0.33 3.69
CA PRO A 389 17.66 -0.22 5.07
C PRO A 389 18.22 0.95 5.89
N TRP A 390 19.46 1.39 5.65
CA TRP A 390 20.00 2.54 6.36
C TRP A 390 19.31 3.85 5.95
N ALA A 391 18.89 3.95 4.68
CA ALA A 391 18.25 5.16 4.16
C ALA A 391 16.83 5.34 4.71
N SER A 392 16.15 4.25 5.08
CA SER A 392 14.80 4.32 5.66
C SER A 392 14.77 4.99 7.02
N ILE A 393 15.86 4.92 7.79
CA ILE A 393 16.03 5.69 9.03
C ILE A 393 16.00 7.20 8.69
N LEU A 394 16.78 7.62 7.70
CA LEU A 394 16.83 9.03 7.29
C LEU A 394 15.50 9.50 6.72
N ILE A 395 14.84 8.68 5.90
CA ILE A 395 13.52 8.99 5.34
C ILE A 395 12.48 9.17 6.44
N GLY A 396 12.42 8.26 7.41
CA GLY A 396 11.50 8.36 8.54
C GLY A 396 11.77 9.61 9.39
N PHE A 397 13.04 9.89 9.69
CA PHE A 397 13.46 11.07 10.46
C PHE A 397 13.11 12.38 9.75
N ILE A 398 13.55 12.55 8.49
CA ILE A 398 13.35 13.78 7.72
C ILE A 398 11.86 14.03 7.47
N THR A 399 11.12 13.00 7.06
CA THR A 399 9.69 13.13 6.75
C THR A 399 8.89 13.50 8.00
N ALA A 400 9.18 12.90 9.17
CA ALA A 400 8.49 13.25 10.41
C ALA A 400 8.72 14.70 10.84
N ILE A 401 9.96 15.22 10.75
CA ILE A 401 10.26 16.62 11.08
C ILE A 401 9.51 17.57 10.13
N LEU A 402 9.62 17.33 8.82
CA LEU A 402 9.05 18.23 7.83
C LEU A 402 7.52 18.20 7.86
N CYS A 403 6.89 17.03 8.03
CA CYS A 403 5.44 16.93 8.21
C CYS A 403 4.97 17.65 9.49
N ASN A 404 5.68 17.51 10.61
CA ASN A 404 5.38 18.24 11.85
C ASN A 404 5.44 19.77 11.61
N LEU A 405 6.48 20.25 10.95
CA LEU A 405 6.63 21.66 10.60
C LEU A 405 5.50 22.14 9.67
N CYS A 406 5.09 21.32 8.69
CA CYS A 406 3.92 21.61 7.86
C CYS A 406 2.63 21.73 8.69
N CYS A 407 2.39 20.82 9.65
CA CYS A 407 1.23 20.90 10.56
C CYS A 407 1.25 22.19 11.40
N ARG A 408 2.42 22.60 11.90
CA ARG A 408 2.57 23.84 12.66
C ARG A 408 2.37 25.08 11.80
N LEU A 409 2.95 25.09 10.59
CA LEU A 409 2.83 26.20 9.65
C LEU A 409 1.37 26.43 9.25
N LYS A 410 0.65 25.39 8.84
CA LYS A 410 -0.75 25.56 8.43
C LYS A 410 -1.64 26.06 9.56
N LYS A 411 -1.36 25.65 10.81
CA LYS A 411 -2.08 26.13 11.99
C LYS A 411 -1.84 27.62 12.19
N ARG A 412 -0.61 28.10 11.97
CA ARG A 412 -0.28 29.55 11.97
C ARG A 412 -0.96 30.31 10.83
N LEU A 413 -1.11 29.68 9.66
CA LEU A 413 -1.86 30.25 8.52
C LEU A 413 -3.39 30.13 8.68
N GLY A 414 -3.87 29.51 9.77
CA GLY A 414 -5.28 29.31 10.05
C GLY A 414 -5.99 28.36 9.06
N ILE A 415 -5.25 27.47 8.39
CA ILE A 415 -5.82 26.48 7.47
C ILE A 415 -6.36 25.30 8.30
N ASP A 416 -7.65 25.01 8.20
CA ASP A 416 -8.34 23.93 8.94
C ASP A 416 -8.33 22.59 8.16
N ASP A 417 -7.13 22.14 7.81
CA ASP A 417 -6.90 20.74 7.37
C ASP A 417 -6.95 19.84 8.60
N SER A 418 -8.17 19.41 8.93
CA SER A 418 -8.57 19.13 10.31
C SER A 418 -7.81 17.99 10.99
N PHE A 419 -7.56 16.88 10.30
CA PHE A 419 -6.77 15.72 10.79
C PHE A 419 -5.44 15.57 10.06
N ASP A 420 -4.95 16.69 9.55
CA ASP A 420 -3.65 16.80 8.93
C ASP A 420 -3.42 15.95 7.68
N ALA A 421 -4.46 15.54 6.94
CA ALA A 421 -4.28 14.74 5.73
C ALA A 421 -3.42 15.44 4.66
N GLY A 422 -3.58 16.74 4.47
CA GLY A 422 -2.74 17.53 3.56
C GLY A 422 -1.27 17.59 4.02
N SER A 423 -1.01 17.71 5.32
CA SER A 423 0.37 17.76 5.86
C SER A 423 1.03 16.40 5.97
N LEU A 424 0.30 15.35 6.37
CA LEU A 424 0.85 14.01 6.51
C LEU A 424 0.97 13.30 5.17
N HIS A 425 -0.09 13.27 4.37
CA HIS A 425 -0.10 12.55 3.09
C HIS A 425 0.38 13.43 1.94
N GLY A 426 -0.15 14.65 1.82
CA GLY A 426 0.23 15.57 0.74
C GLY A 426 1.71 15.94 0.79
N ALA A 427 2.13 16.62 1.88
CA ALA A 427 3.53 17.00 2.05
C ALA A 427 4.44 15.80 2.29
N GLY A 428 4.03 14.84 3.13
CA GLY A 428 4.84 13.63 3.40
C GLY A 428 5.10 12.79 2.16
N GLY A 429 4.10 12.61 1.28
CA GLY A 429 4.28 11.92 0.00
C GLY A 429 5.23 12.68 -0.92
N PHE A 430 5.12 14.02 -0.98
CA PHE A 430 6.02 14.87 -1.77
C PHE A 430 7.47 14.76 -1.29
N ILE A 431 7.68 14.84 0.03
CA ILE A 431 8.99 14.70 0.67
C ILE A 431 9.57 13.31 0.41
N GLY A 432 8.79 12.26 0.68
CA GLY A 432 9.19 10.87 0.45
C GLY A 432 9.57 10.60 -1.00
N ASN A 433 8.83 11.17 -1.95
CA ASN A 433 9.10 11.01 -3.37
C ASN A 433 10.44 11.66 -3.76
N ILE A 434 10.75 12.86 -3.25
CA ILE A 434 12.07 13.50 -3.45
C ILE A 434 13.18 12.65 -2.82
N LEU A 435 13.00 12.22 -1.57
CA LEU A 435 14.00 11.41 -0.87
C LEU A 435 14.25 10.07 -1.58
N THR A 436 13.25 9.51 -2.26
CA THR A 436 13.42 8.34 -3.13
C THR A 436 14.39 8.64 -4.27
N GLY A 437 14.27 9.79 -4.93
CA GLY A 437 15.23 10.20 -5.97
C GLY A 437 16.64 10.44 -5.46
N ILE A 438 16.80 10.74 -4.17
CA ILE A 438 18.11 10.85 -3.52
C ILE A 438 18.68 9.45 -3.22
N PHE A 439 17.91 8.58 -2.57
CA PHE A 439 18.40 7.35 -1.95
C PHE A 439 18.18 6.07 -2.77
N ALA A 440 17.54 6.14 -3.95
CA ALA A 440 17.34 4.96 -4.79
C ALA A 440 18.67 4.32 -5.22
N GLN A 441 18.72 3.00 -5.17
CA GLN A 441 19.91 2.20 -5.49
C GLN A 441 19.55 1.03 -6.40
N LYS A 442 20.34 0.81 -7.46
CA LYS A 442 20.09 -0.24 -8.45
C LYS A 442 20.05 -1.62 -7.85
N TRP A 443 20.95 -1.93 -6.92
CA TRP A 443 21.05 -3.27 -6.34
C TRP A 443 19.78 -3.68 -5.60
N VAL A 444 19.02 -2.73 -5.04
CA VAL A 444 17.75 -3.00 -4.36
C VAL A 444 16.67 -3.35 -5.37
N ALA A 445 16.55 -2.57 -6.45
CA ALA A 445 15.61 -2.87 -7.53
C ALA A 445 15.91 -4.23 -8.19
N GLN A 446 17.19 -4.56 -8.34
CA GLN A 446 17.65 -5.81 -8.97
C GLN A 446 17.39 -7.07 -8.12
N LEU A 447 16.90 -6.95 -6.88
CA LEU A 447 16.51 -8.09 -6.05
C LEU A 447 15.40 -8.96 -6.66
N ASP A 448 14.64 -8.43 -7.63
CA ASP A 448 13.69 -9.20 -8.44
C ASP A 448 13.91 -9.04 -9.95
N GLY A 449 15.08 -8.55 -10.36
CA GLY A 449 15.43 -8.30 -11.76
C GLY A 449 14.91 -6.98 -12.34
N THR A 450 14.25 -6.14 -11.54
CA THR A 450 13.83 -4.80 -12.00
C THR A 450 15.04 -3.90 -12.18
N ASP A 451 15.09 -3.19 -13.32
CA ASP A 451 16.15 -2.26 -13.64
C ASP A 451 15.72 -0.79 -13.49
N ILE A 452 16.53 0.04 -12.82
CA ILE A 452 16.29 1.48 -12.62
C ILE A 452 17.54 2.29 -12.99
N ILE A 453 17.38 3.61 -13.20
CA ILE A 453 18.55 4.48 -13.48
C ILE A 453 19.42 4.63 -12.22
N GLY A 454 18.84 4.58 -11.02
CA GLY A 454 19.49 4.87 -9.73
C GLY A 454 19.18 6.29 -9.24
N GLY A 455 19.54 6.59 -7.99
CA GLY A 455 19.35 7.89 -7.35
C GLY A 455 20.62 8.72 -7.24
N LEU A 456 20.54 9.84 -6.51
CA LEU A 456 21.69 10.73 -6.26
C LEU A 456 22.86 9.99 -5.59
N VAL A 457 22.59 9.07 -4.68
CA VAL A 457 23.62 8.26 -4.00
C VAL A 457 24.46 7.41 -4.95
N GLU A 458 23.97 7.15 -6.17
CA GLU A 458 24.70 6.47 -7.25
C GLU A 458 25.15 7.43 -8.36
N GLY A 459 25.13 8.75 -8.11
CA GLY A 459 25.57 9.79 -9.05
C GLY A 459 24.50 10.26 -10.05
N VAL A 460 23.26 9.81 -9.91
CA VAL A 460 22.16 10.14 -10.85
C VAL A 460 21.33 11.30 -10.33
N TRP A 461 21.85 12.52 -10.48
CA TRP A 461 21.16 13.73 -10.00
C TRP A 461 19.82 13.99 -10.71
N LYS A 462 19.71 13.59 -12.00
CA LYS A 462 18.47 13.76 -12.80
C LYS A 462 17.27 13.06 -12.16
N GLN A 463 17.49 12.02 -11.36
CA GLN A 463 16.41 11.30 -10.70
C GLN A 463 15.59 12.23 -9.79
N ILE A 464 16.24 13.16 -9.07
CA ILE A 464 15.55 14.14 -8.22
C ILE A 464 14.60 15.02 -9.05
N VAL A 465 15.01 15.41 -10.25
CA VAL A 465 14.17 16.21 -11.16
C VAL A 465 12.92 15.43 -11.57
N TYR A 466 13.07 14.15 -11.91
CA TYR A 466 11.92 13.30 -12.24
C TYR A 466 10.93 13.19 -11.08
N GLN A 467 11.42 13.02 -9.84
CA GLN A 467 10.56 12.98 -8.66
C GLN A 467 9.84 14.30 -8.42
N ILE A 468 10.51 15.45 -8.57
CA ILE A 468 9.89 16.78 -8.40
C ILE A 468 8.82 17.02 -9.45
N VAL A 469 9.11 16.74 -10.72
CA VAL A 469 8.15 16.89 -11.82
C VAL A 469 6.92 16.01 -11.59
N SER A 470 7.14 14.75 -11.21
CA SER A 470 6.07 13.80 -10.87
C SER A 470 5.21 14.29 -9.72
N SER A 471 5.83 14.64 -8.58
CA SER A 471 5.10 15.13 -7.41
C SER A 471 4.32 16.42 -7.70
N ALA A 472 4.90 17.34 -8.47
CA ALA A 472 4.22 18.59 -8.85
C ALA A 472 3.05 18.33 -9.82
N ALA A 473 3.23 17.51 -10.85
CA ALA A 473 2.18 17.16 -11.80
C ALA A 473 0.98 16.51 -11.10
N ILE A 474 1.26 15.55 -10.21
CA ILE A 474 0.22 14.85 -9.43
C ILE A 474 -0.49 15.83 -8.49
N ALA A 475 0.25 16.64 -7.73
CA ALA A 475 -0.32 17.61 -6.80
C ALA A 475 -1.24 18.63 -7.51
N ILE A 476 -0.79 19.16 -8.65
CA ILE A 476 -1.55 20.12 -9.45
C ILE A 476 -2.81 19.48 -10.03
N TRP A 477 -2.71 18.29 -10.63
CA TRP A 477 -3.86 17.57 -11.17
C TRP A 477 -4.89 17.25 -10.09
N ALA A 478 -4.42 16.64 -8.99
CA ALA A 478 -5.27 16.26 -7.87
C ALA A 478 -5.99 17.46 -7.27
N PHE A 479 -5.30 18.60 -7.09
CA PHE A 479 -5.94 19.81 -6.58
C PHE A 479 -6.96 20.40 -7.57
N LEU A 480 -6.57 20.63 -8.82
CA LEU A 480 -7.40 21.36 -9.79
C LEU A 480 -8.64 20.58 -10.23
N ILE A 481 -8.50 19.28 -10.50
CA ILE A 481 -9.63 18.45 -10.93
C ILE A 481 -10.57 18.20 -9.75
N SER A 482 -10.04 17.91 -8.55
CA SER A 482 -10.89 17.80 -7.35
C SER A 482 -11.65 19.09 -7.08
N PHE A 483 -10.97 20.24 -7.10
CA PHE A 483 -11.61 21.55 -6.91
C PHE A 483 -12.75 21.76 -7.92
N SER A 484 -12.51 21.44 -9.19
CA SER A 484 -13.50 21.57 -10.26
C SER A 484 -14.71 20.65 -10.02
N LEU A 485 -14.48 19.38 -9.69
CA LEU A 485 -15.55 18.42 -9.38
C LEU A 485 -16.38 18.87 -8.17
N LEU A 486 -15.72 19.25 -7.08
CA LEU A 486 -16.37 19.73 -5.87
C LEU A 486 -17.18 21.00 -6.12
N TRP A 487 -16.64 21.94 -6.90
CA TRP A 487 -17.34 23.15 -7.29
C TRP A 487 -18.61 22.84 -8.08
N VAL A 488 -18.54 21.92 -9.06
CA VAL A 488 -19.70 21.47 -9.85
C VAL A 488 -20.74 20.79 -8.95
N ILE A 489 -20.33 19.79 -8.16
CA ILE A 489 -21.22 19.03 -7.27
C ILE A 489 -21.96 19.97 -6.32
N ASN A 490 -21.27 20.94 -5.73
CA ASN A 490 -21.86 21.87 -4.77
C ASN A 490 -22.93 22.80 -5.38
N LYS A 491 -22.99 22.92 -6.71
CA LYS A 491 -24.00 23.70 -7.44
C LYS A 491 -25.23 22.88 -7.82
N ILE A 492 -25.19 21.55 -7.74
CA ILE A 492 -26.33 20.69 -8.07
C ILE A 492 -27.32 20.71 -6.89
N PRO A 493 -28.60 21.07 -7.10
CA PRO A 493 -29.61 21.07 -6.03
C PRO A 493 -29.72 19.69 -5.37
N GLY A 494 -29.68 19.67 -4.03
CA GLY A 494 -29.67 18.44 -3.23
C GLY A 494 -28.28 17.86 -2.94
N LEU A 495 -27.25 18.25 -3.71
CA LEU A 495 -25.86 17.78 -3.54
C LEU A 495 -24.91 18.80 -2.91
N HIS A 496 -25.43 19.77 -2.16
CA HIS A 496 -24.58 20.67 -1.37
C HIS A 496 -23.65 19.88 -0.46
N LEU A 497 -22.36 20.18 -0.49
CA LEU A 497 -21.33 19.35 0.13
C LEU A 497 -21.31 19.47 1.66
N ARG A 498 -21.67 20.64 2.19
CA ARG A 498 -21.56 20.96 3.62
C ARG A 498 -22.90 20.76 4.32
N GLN A 499 -22.84 20.23 5.53
CA GLN A 499 -23.97 20.15 6.45
C GLN A 499 -24.47 21.55 6.85
N SER A 500 -25.72 21.64 7.31
CA SER A 500 -26.22 22.86 7.95
C SER A 500 -25.47 23.12 9.26
N GLU A 501 -25.46 24.36 9.75
CA GLU A 501 -24.78 24.68 11.02
C GLU A 501 -25.38 23.93 12.22
N ALA A 502 -26.69 23.71 12.19
CA ALA A 502 -27.38 22.93 13.22
C ALA A 502 -26.98 21.45 13.17
N ASP A 503 -26.78 20.90 11.98
CA ASP A 503 -26.35 19.51 11.77
C ASP A 503 -24.87 19.32 12.12
N GLU A 504 -23.99 20.26 11.75
CA GLU A 504 -22.55 20.27 12.13
C GLU A 504 -22.39 20.31 13.68
N ALA A 505 -23.29 21.03 14.37
CA ALA A 505 -23.34 21.07 15.83
C ALA A 505 -23.89 19.77 16.43
N ARG A 506 -24.94 19.19 15.85
CA ARG A 506 -25.54 17.92 16.29
C ARG A 506 -24.58 16.75 16.12
N GLY A 507 -23.72 16.80 15.11
CA GLY A 507 -22.75 15.76 14.76
C GLY A 507 -23.25 14.86 13.64
N GLY A 508 -22.31 14.41 12.81
CA GLY A 508 -22.63 13.63 11.59
C GLY A 508 -23.34 12.31 11.88
N ASP A 509 -23.14 11.72 13.05
CA ASP A 509 -23.76 10.44 13.42
C ASP A 509 -25.29 10.58 13.40
N LEU A 510 -25.83 11.56 14.14
CA LEU A 510 -27.28 11.79 14.17
C LEU A 510 -27.79 12.53 12.94
N ALA A 511 -27.00 13.46 12.39
CA ALA A 511 -27.45 14.31 11.30
C ALA A 511 -27.54 13.58 9.94
N GLU A 512 -26.58 12.70 9.63
CA GLU A 512 -26.53 12.00 8.35
C GLU A 512 -26.97 10.54 8.46
N MET A 513 -26.75 9.88 9.60
CA MET A 513 -27.08 8.45 9.77
C MET A 513 -28.31 8.21 10.64
N GLY A 514 -28.69 9.16 11.50
CA GLY A 514 -29.77 8.96 12.47
C GLY A 514 -29.40 8.00 13.61
N GLU A 515 -28.13 7.67 13.75
CA GLU A 515 -27.59 6.73 14.74
C GLU A 515 -26.60 7.45 15.66
N ALA A 516 -26.35 6.90 16.85
CA ALA A 516 -25.33 7.42 17.75
C ALA A 516 -24.22 6.37 17.92
N GLY A 517 -22.96 6.75 17.68
CA GLY A 517 -21.83 5.86 17.93
C GLY A 517 -21.65 5.48 19.41
N TYR A 518 -22.08 6.36 20.32
CA TYR A 518 -22.02 6.16 21.76
C TYR A 518 -23.32 6.57 22.44
N ILE A 519 -23.80 5.73 23.36
CA ILE A 519 -24.87 6.09 24.30
C ILE A 519 -24.16 6.57 25.57
N LEU A 520 -23.97 7.88 25.70
CA LEU A 520 -23.42 8.47 26.91
C LEU A 520 -24.50 8.48 27.99
N ALA A 521 -24.20 7.92 29.16
CA ALA A 521 -25.10 8.02 30.30
C ALA A 521 -25.35 9.51 30.62
N ALA A 522 -26.62 9.91 30.70
CA ALA A 522 -26.96 11.26 31.11
C ALA A 522 -26.37 11.52 32.52
N PRO A 523 -25.82 12.73 32.78
CA PRO A 523 -25.48 13.10 34.14
C PRO A 523 -26.73 12.95 35.00
N ASP A 524 -26.59 12.22 36.10
CA ASP A 524 -27.67 11.87 37.02
C ASP A 524 -28.42 13.16 37.44
N THR A 525 -29.58 13.40 36.82
CA THR A 525 -30.43 14.56 37.14
C THR A 525 -31.28 14.30 38.37
N THR A 526 -31.07 13.19 39.11
CA THR A 526 -31.70 13.02 40.41
C THR A 526 -31.17 14.12 41.34
N PRO A 527 -32.03 15.01 41.85
CA PRO A 527 -31.62 15.93 42.90
C PRO A 527 -31.18 15.06 44.06
N LYS A 528 -29.88 15.03 44.38
CA LYS A 528 -29.40 14.40 45.61
C LYS A 528 -30.21 15.00 46.75
N PRO A 529 -30.96 14.21 47.54
CA PRO A 529 -31.64 14.73 48.70
C PRO A 529 -30.58 15.37 49.58
N ILE A 530 -30.75 16.64 49.94
CA ILE A 530 -29.91 17.28 50.96
C ILE A 530 -30.33 16.68 52.30
N THR A 531 -29.91 15.44 52.56
CA THR A 531 -30.08 14.77 53.84
C THR A 531 -28.81 14.97 54.63
N THR A 532 -28.67 16.16 55.24
CA THR A 532 -28.09 16.39 56.57
C THR A 532 -27.82 17.87 56.76
N PHE A 533 -28.21 18.39 57.92
CA PHE A 533 -27.89 19.74 58.41
C PHE A 533 -26.38 20.04 58.43
N ALA A 534 -25.51 19.03 58.34
CA ALA A 534 -24.06 19.17 58.30
C ALA A 534 -23.56 19.88 57.01
N ALA A 535 -24.19 19.64 55.86
CA ALA A 535 -23.76 20.23 54.57
C ALA A 535 -24.06 21.74 54.45
N LEU A 536 -25.01 22.25 55.24
CA LEU A 536 -25.29 23.69 55.32
C LEU A 536 -24.26 24.42 56.19
N GLN A 537 -23.73 23.77 57.23
CA GLN A 537 -22.73 24.36 58.14
C GLN A 537 -21.35 24.49 57.48
N GLU A 538 -20.98 23.56 56.61
CA GLU A 538 -19.71 23.60 55.87
C GLU A 538 -19.71 24.71 54.81
N ARG A 539 -20.87 25.03 54.23
CA ARG A 539 -21.03 26.14 53.27
C ARG A 539 -20.92 27.51 53.92
N THR A 540 -21.35 27.69 55.17
CA THR A 540 -21.25 28.99 55.87
C THR A 540 -19.84 29.25 56.42
N ALA A 541 -19.07 28.19 56.72
CA ALA A 541 -17.69 28.33 57.19
C ALA A 541 -16.71 28.75 56.08
N ASN A 542 -16.97 28.36 54.82
CA ASN A 542 -16.09 28.66 53.68
C ASN A 542 -16.30 30.05 53.05
N VAL A 543 -17.26 30.86 53.52
CA VAL A 543 -17.46 32.22 53.00
C VAL A 543 -16.49 33.25 53.61
N ASN A 544 -15.82 32.93 54.73
CA ASN A 544 -14.96 33.87 55.45
C ASN A 544 -13.45 33.56 55.40
N GLY A 545 -12.98 32.64 54.55
CA GLY A 545 -11.56 32.30 54.51
C GLY A 545 -11.10 31.66 53.22
N ASN A 546 -10.90 32.46 52.17
CA ASN A 546 -9.77 32.36 51.23
C ASN A 546 -10.00 33.27 50.02
N ALA A 547 -9.54 34.51 50.14
CA ALA A 547 -9.19 35.33 49.00
C ALA A 547 -7.84 34.84 48.43
N VAL A 548 -7.86 34.08 47.33
CA VAL A 548 -6.67 33.94 46.45
C VAL A 548 -7.15 34.01 44.99
N HIS A 549 -6.81 35.12 44.35
CA HIS A 549 -6.93 35.36 42.91
C HIS A 549 -6.20 34.29 42.07
N PRO A 550 -6.75 33.87 40.92
CA PRO A 550 -5.95 33.58 39.74
C PRO A 550 -5.84 34.86 38.91
N LYS A 551 -4.70 35.57 39.03
CA LYS A 551 -4.29 36.57 38.05
C LYS A 551 -4.08 35.86 36.71
N GLY A 552 -4.59 36.46 35.64
CA GLY A 552 -4.30 36.04 34.28
C GLY A 552 -2.83 36.18 33.92
N LYS A 553 -2.41 35.40 32.91
CA LYS A 553 -1.30 35.76 32.03
C LYS A 553 -1.73 35.52 30.58
N SER A 554 -1.90 36.63 29.88
CA SER A 554 -1.67 36.72 28.44
C SER A 554 -0.23 36.28 28.13
N PHE A 555 -0.04 35.54 27.06
CA PHE A 555 1.27 35.38 26.41
C PHE A 555 1.08 35.62 24.91
N PHE A 556 0.94 36.91 24.58
CA PHE A 556 1.63 37.52 23.46
C PHE A 556 2.79 38.30 24.09
N ASP A 557 4.01 38.03 23.64
CA ASP A 557 5.07 39.01 23.34
C ASP A 557 6.34 38.25 22.92
N ASP A 558 6.75 38.55 21.70
CA ASP A 558 8.08 38.52 21.05
C ASP A 558 9.26 37.78 21.71
N ASP A 559 9.74 36.73 21.01
CA ASP A 559 11.10 36.61 20.44
C ASP A 559 11.21 35.37 19.52
#